data_AF-A0A2E6F9K2-F1
#
_entry.id   AF-A0A2E6F9K2-F1
#
_cell.length_a   1.000
_cell.length_b   1.000
_cell.length_c   1.000
_cell.angle_alpha   90.00
_cell.angle_beta   90.00
_cell.angle_gamma   90.00
#
_symmetry.space_group_name_H-M   'P 1'
#
loop_
_entity.id
_entity.type
_entity.pdbx_description
1 polymer ?
#
loop_
_entity_poly.entity_id
_entity_poly.type
_entity_poly.pdbx_seq_one_letter_code
_entity_poly.pdbx_strand_id
1 'polypeptide(L)'
;MSLLRASSEAIENEVKIEQLEDGANIEHGPALVRYAESAVRQDSDLPESRSHLLGVAGLQALVEAAATVSAFEGLNRLADVTGIQLDSGLADESADFRSELGIDAYAGAASTKSNGSAQRADNVIGIFR
;
A
#
# COMPACT_ATOMS: atom_id res chain seq x y z
N MET A 1 -11.03 7.07 -8.05
CA MET A 1 -9.74 7.12 -7.32
C MET A 1 -9.96 7.53 -5.86
N SER A 2 -10.35 6.58 -4.98
CA SER A 2 -10.91 6.90 -3.65
C SER A 2 -10.08 6.43 -2.43
N LEU A 3 -9.01 5.65 -2.57
CA LEU A 3 -8.19 5.21 -1.41
C LEU A 3 -7.61 6.36 -0.58
N LEU A 4 -7.29 7.46 -1.25
CA LEU A 4 -6.68 8.64 -0.63
C LEU A 4 -7.72 9.72 -0.32
N ARG A 5 -8.98 9.57 -0.77
CA ARG A 5 -9.98 10.64 -0.79
C ARG A 5 -10.29 11.21 0.59
N ALA A 6 -10.50 10.40 1.61
CA ALA A 6 -10.82 10.91 2.95
C ALA A 6 -9.66 11.67 3.60
N SER A 7 -8.42 11.18 3.47
CA SER A 7 -7.25 11.87 4.01
C SER A 7 -6.89 13.10 3.18
N SER A 8 -7.05 13.03 1.85
CA SER A 8 -6.86 14.11 0.89
C SER A 8 -7.87 15.23 1.05
N GLU A 9 -9.15 14.92 1.25
CA GLU A 9 -10.21 15.89 1.51
C GLU A 9 -9.95 16.64 2.83
N ALA A 10 -9.45 15.95 3.85
CA ALA A 10 -9.13 16.56 5.15
C ALA A 10 -7.98 17.59 5.08
N ILE A 11 -7.11 17.52 4.06
CA ILE A 11 -5.98 18.45 3.86
C ILE A 11 -6.06 19.21 2.53
N GLU A 12 -7.22 19.20 1.87
CA GLU A 12 -7.45 19.83 0.55
C GLU A 12 -6.41 19.42 -0.52
N ASN A 13 -5.91 18.19 -0.48
CA ASN A 13 -4.83 17.73 -1.35
C ASN A 13 -5.34 16.74 -2.39
N GLU A 14 -5.40 17.18 -3.65
CA GLU A 14 -5.80 16.33 -4.76
C GLU A 14 -4.67 15.37 -5.15
N VAL A 15 -4.93 14.06 -5.10
CA VAL A 15 -3.94 13.07 -5.50
C VAL A 15 -3.85 13.00 -7.01
N LYS A 16 -2.69 13.35 -7.54
CA LYS A 16 -2.38 13.29 -8.96
C LYS A 16 -1.76 11.94 -9.28
N ILE A 17 -2.60 10.97 -9.59
CA ILE A 17 -2.14 9.60 -9.88
C ILE A 17 -1.25 9.58 -11.13
N GLU A 18 -1.48 10.50 -12.07
CA GLU A 18 -0.61 10.73 -13.22
C GLU A 18 0.82 11.20 -12.87
N GLN A 19 1.09 11.54 -11.61
CA GLN A 19 2.41 11.95 -11.12
C GLN A 19 3.08 10.88 -10.24
N LEU A 20 2.52 9.67 -10.15
CA LEU A 20 3.19 8.55 -9.49
C LEU A 20 4.45 8.18 -10.28
N GLU A 21 5.59 8.21 -9.59
CA GLU A 21 6.90 7.84 -10.13
C GLU A 21 7.59 6.83 -9.20
N ASP A 22 8.39 5.95 -9.80
CA ASP A 22 9.18 4.99 -9.06
C ASP A 22 10.14 5.71 -8.11
N GLY A 23 10.01 5.44 -6.82
CA GLY A 23 10.91 5.98 -5.81
C GLY A 23 10.64 7.41 -5.37
N ALA A 24 9.56 8.06 -5.83
CA ALA A 24 9.03 9.33 -5.30
C ALA A 24 10.09 10.43 -5.08
N ASN A 25 11.00 10.60 -6.06
CA ASN A 25 12.13 11.54 -6.01
C ASN A 25 13.08 11.38 -4.82
N ILE A 26 13.13 10.18 -4.22
CA ILE A 26 14.07 9.83 -3.15
C ILE A 26 15.39 9.37 -3.77
N GLU A 27 16.51 9.69 -3.11
CA GLU A 27 17.83 9.17 -3.48
C GLU A 27 17.81 7.64 -3.57
N HIS A 28 18.24 7.10 -4.72
CA HIS A 28 18.17 5.67 -5.07
C HIS A 28 16.75 5.04 -5.06
N GLY A 29 15.69 5.86 -5.00
CA GLY A 29 14.30 5.41 -4.92
C GLY A 29 13.93 4.32 -5.94
N PRO A 30 14.20 4.50 -7.25
CA PRO A 30 13.92 3.46 -8.24
C PRO A 30 14.63 2.12 -7.96
N ALA A 31 15.87 2.15 -7.48
CA ALA A 31 16.62 0.95 -7.13
C ALA A 31 16.05 0.26 -5.89
N LEU A 32 15.60 1.04 -4.89
CA LEU A 32 14.94 0.55 -3.69
C LEU A 32 13.61 -0.13 -4.02
N VAL A 33 12.78 0.50 -4.86
CA VAL A 33 11.50 -0.06 -5.31
C VAL A 33 11.71 -1.37 -6.07
N ARG A 34 12.58 -1.39 -7.09
CA ARG A 34 12.87 -2.61 -7.86
C ARG A 34 13.36 -3.76 -6.97
N TYR A 35 14.28 -3.47 -6.03
CA TYR A 35 14.74 -4.48 -5.08
C TYR A 35 13.61 -4.99 -4.17
N ALA A 36 12.82 -4.08 -3.59
CA ALA A 36 11.73 -4.45 -2.69
C ALA A 36 10.68 -5.32 -3.41
N GLU A 37 10.28 -4.92 -4.61
CA GLU A 37 9.32 -5.68 -5.40
C GLU A 37 9.82 -7.09 -5.75
N SER A 38 11.05 -7.19 -6.25
CA SER A 38 11.64 -8.48 -6.61
C SER A 38 11.88 -9.37 -5.37
N ALA A 39 12.23 -8.77 -4.23
CA ALA A 39 12.39 -9.49 -2.97
C ALA A 39 11.06 -10.06 -2.44
N VAL A 40 9.95 -9.34 -2.60
CA VAL A 40 8.59 -9.81 -2.25
C VAL A 40 8.13 -10.91 -3.22
N ARG A 41 8.30 -10.71 -4.53
CA ARG A 41 7.89 -11.68 -5.56
C ARG A 41 8.77 -12.93 -5.57
N GLN A 42 9.98 -12.84 -5.04
CA GLN A 42 11.03 -13.87 -5.11
C GLN A 42 11.28 -14.35 -6.54
N ASP A 43 11.26 -13.40 -7.48
CA ASP A 43 11.41 -13.68 -8.91
C ASP A 43 12.89 -13.73 -9.33
N SER A 44 13.12 -13.97 -10.63
CA SER A 44 14.46 -14.07 -11.20
C SER A 44 15.24 -12.76 -11.18
N ASP A 45 14.60 -11.61 -10.94
CA ASP A 45 15.26 -10.30 -10.91
C ASP A 45 16.00 -10.04 -9.58
N LEU A 46 15.78 -10.87 -8.56
CA LEU A 46 16.26 -10.61 -7.21
C LEU A 46 17.79 -10.53 -7.10
N PRO A 47 18.57 -11.41 -7.76
CA PRO A 47 20.03 -11.30 -7.74
C PRO A 47 20.54 -10.01 -8.41
N GLU A 48 19.91 -9.59 -9.51
CA GLU A 48 20.31 -8.42 -10.28
C GLU A 48 19.96 -7.12 -9.53
N SER A 49 18.71 -6.98 -9.08
CA SER A 49 18.24 -5.81 -8.32
C SER A 49 19.02 -5.63 -7.02
N ARG A 50 19.36 -6.71 -6.31
CA ARG A 50 20.23 -6.69 -5.12
C ARG A 50 21.63 -6.17 -5.44
N SER A 51 22.24 -6.69 -6.52
CA SER A 51 23.60 -6.29 -6.93
C SER A 51 23.63 -4.83 -7.37
N HIS A 52 22.60 -4.39 -8.08
CA HIS A 52 22.44 -2.99 -8.48
C HIS A 52 22.30 -2.07 -7.27
N LEU A 53 21.41 -2.40 -6.32
CA LEU A 53 21.22 -1.61 -5.10
C LEU A 53 22.51 -1.53 -4.26
N LEU A 54 23.22 -2.64 -4.12
CA LEU A 54 24.55 -2.66 -3.48
C LEU A 54 25.54 -1.71 -4.15
N GLY A 55 25.55 -1.68 -5.48
CA GLY A 55 26.45 -0.83 -6.26
C GLY A 55 26.17 0.65 -6.13
N VAL A 56 24.90 1.06 -6.10
CA VAL A 56 24.52 2.48 -6.08
C VAL A 56 24.39 3.06 -4.67
N ALA A 57 23.92 2.27 -3.70
CA ALA A 57 23.60 2.73 -2.35
C ALA A 57 24.51 2.14 -1.26
N GLY A 58 25.30 1.11 -1.58
CA GLY A 58 26.22 0.47 -0.65
C GLY A 58 25.60 -0.59 0.26
N LEU A 59 26.46 -1.26 1.02
CA LEU A 59 26.08 -2.43 1.83
C LEU A 59 25.10 -2.08 2.96
N GLN A 60 25.32 -0.96 3.65
CA GLN A 60 24.45 -0.58 4.77
C GLN A 60 23.03 -0.30 4.30
N ALA A 61 22.86 0.43 3.19
CA ALA A 61 21.56 0.69 2.60
C ALA A 61 20.86 -0.61 2.15
N LEU A 62 21.60 -1.55 1.55
CA LEU A 62 21.04 -2.85 1.17
C LEU A 62 20.54 -3.64 2.39
N VAL A 63 21.29 -3.64 3.50
CA VAL A 63 20.89 -4.35 4.73
C VAL A 63 19.62 -3.75 5.31
N GLU A 64 19.52 -2.42 5.40
CA GLU A 64 18.32 -1.72 5.89
C GLU A 64 17.10 -1.96 4.99
N ALA A 65 17.30 -1.92 3.66
CA ALA A 65 16.26 -2.24 2.71
C ALA A 65 15.76 -3.69 2.87
N ALA A 66 16.68 -4.66 3.02
CA ALA A 66 16.33 -6.06 3.25
C ALA A 66 15.58 -6.26 4.58
N ALA A 67 16.00 -5.58 5.65
CA ALA A 67 15.33 -5.62 6.94
C ALA A 67 13.91 -5.05 6.86
N THR A 68 13.75 -3.93 6.16
CA THR A 68 12.45 -3.28 5.94
C THR A 68 11.50 -4.19 5.16
N VAL A 69 11.93 -4.73 4.01
CA VAL A 69 11.14 -5.69 3.23
C VAL A 69 10.70 -6.87 4.09
N SER A 70 11.64 -7.46 4.85
CA SER A 70 11.36 -8.61 5.71
C SER A 70 10.34 -8.29 6.81
N ALA A 71 10.41 -7.10 7.40
CA ALA A 71 9.47 -6.67 8.43
C ALA A 71 8.05 -6.54 7.88
N PHE A 72 7.87 -5.88 6.73
CA PHE A 72 6.55 -5.71 6.11
C PHE A 72 5.97 -7.03 5.60
N GLU A 73 6.78 -7.91 5.00
CA GLU A 73 6.33 -9.25 4.62
C GLU A 73 5.92 -10.09 5.83
N GLY A 74 6.65 -9.98 6.94
CA GLY A 74 6.26 -10.61 8.20
C GLY A 74 4.90 -10.12 8.70
N LEU A 75 4.66 -8.81 8.67
CA LEU A 75 3.39 -8.21 9.06
C LEU A 75 2.23 -8.62 8.14
N ASN A 76 2.46 -8.67 6.83
CA ASN A 76 1.45 -9.13 5.86
C ASN A 76 1.01 -10.56 6.17
N ARG A 77 1.96 -11.48 6.39
CA ARG A 77 1.66 -12.88 6.73
C ARG A 77 0.92 -13.00 8.06
N LEU A 78 1.27 -12.20 9.06
CA LEU A 78 0.54 -12.16 10.33
C LEU A 78 -0.89 -11.65 10.13
N ALA A 79 -1.08 -10.61 9.33
CA ALA A 79 -2.40 -10.07 9.01
C ALA A 79 -3.27 -11.11 8.29
N ASP A 80 -2.71 -11.82 7.32
CA ASP A 80 -3.40 -12.88 6.58
C ASP A 80 -3.85 -14.04 7.48
N VAL A 81 -2.96 -14.49 8.39
CA VAL A 81 -3.27 -15.62 9.29
C VAL A 81 -4.24 -15.22 10.40
N THR A 82 -4.17 -13.98 10.89
CA THR A 82 -5.06 -13.50 11.97
C THR A 82 -6.39 -12.98 11.46
N GLY A 83 -6.50 -12.70 10.17
CA GLY A 83 -7.71 -12.15 9.56
C GLY A 83 -7.96 -10.70 9.99
N ILE A 84 -6.93 -9.85 10.00
CA ILE A 84 -7.08 -8.42 10.28
C ILE A 84 -8.15 -7.84 9.35
N GLN A 85 -9.12 -7.14 9.94
CA GLN A 85 -10.21 -6.50 9.22
C GLN A 85 -9.86 -5.05 8.93
N LEU A 86 -10.36 -4.52 7.81
CA LEU A 86 -10.47 -3.08 7.66
C LEU A 86 -11.45 -2.54 8.71
N ASP A 87 -11.18 -1.33 9.21
CA ASP A 87 -12.17 -0.58 9.97
C ASP A 87 -13.45 -0.44 9.13
N SER A 88 -14.63 -0.46 9.75
CA SER A 88 -15.90 -0.46 9.02
C SER A 88 -16.09 0.79 8.15
N GLY A 89 -15.62 1.96 8.60
CA GLY A 89 -15.66 3.18 7.81
C GLY A 89 -14.78 3.07 6.57
N LEU A 90 -13.55 2.57 6.75
CA LEU A 90 -12.64 2.32 5.64
C LEU A 90 -13.18 1.20 4.72
N ALA A 91 -13.78 0.13 5.24
CA ALA A 91 -14.32 -0.96 4.43
C ALA A 91 -15.39 -0.45 3.44
N ASP A 92 -16.23 0.47 3.88
CA ASP A 92 -17.34 1.01 3.08
C ASP A 92 -16.90 2.15 2.15
N GLU A 93 -16.07 3.10 2.62
CA GLU A 93 -15.54 4.21 1.79
C GLU A 93 -14.65 3.73 0.63
N SER A 94 -14.14 2.52 0.78
CA SER A 94 -13.07 1.98 -0.02
C SER A 94 -13.53 0.81 -0.91
N ALA A 95 -14.84 0.49 -0.87
CA ALA A 95 -15.43 -0.64 -1.57
C ALA A 95 -15.38 -0.53 -3.11
N ASP A 96 -15.61 0.67 -3.65
CA ASP A 96 -15.65 0.93 -5.10
C ASP A 96 -14.29 0.66 -5.76
N PHE A 97 -13.19 1.19 -5.24
CA PHE A 97 -11.88 0.97 -5.83
C PHE A 97 -11.35 -0.44 -5.54
N ARG A 98 -11.69 -1.07 -4.40
CA ARG A 98 -11.24 -2.45 -4.16
C ARG A 98 -11.80 -3.37 -5.23
N SER A 99 -13.06 -3.14 -5.62
CA SER A 99 -13.68 -3.82 -6.74
C SER A 99 -12.99 -3.46 -8.07
N GLU A 100 -12.78 -2.17 -8.34
CA GLU A 100 -12.14 -1.68 -9.59
C GLU A 100 -10.71 -2.22 -9.78
N LEU A 101 -9.91 -2.27 -8.71
CA LEU A 101 -8.53 -2.75 -8.70
C LEU A 101 -8.42 -4.27 -8.57
N GLY A 102 -9.55 -4.99 -8.45
CA GLY A 102 -9.58 -6.44 -8.26
C GLY A 102 -9.05 -6.91 -6.91
N ILE A 103 -8.96 -6.01 -5.92
CA ILE A 103 -8.46 -6.33 -4.57
C ILE A 103 -9.37 -7.34 -3.87
N ASP A 104 -10.66 -7.33 -4.17
CA ASP A 104 -11.62 -8.29 -3.61
C ASP A 104 -11.36 -9.74 -4.05
N ALA A 105 -10.49 -9.98 -5.05
CA ALA A 105 -10.11 -11.32 -5.48
C ALA A 105 -9.04 -11.97 -4.59
N TYR A 106 -8.36 -11.21 -3.72
CA TYR A 106 -7.35 -11.75 -2.81
C TYR A 106 -7.99 -12.40 -1.58
N ALA A 107 -7.37 -13.47 -1.07
CA ALA A 107 -7.90 -14.26 0.04
C ALA A 107 -8.17 -13.41 1.31
N GLY A 108 -7.34 -12.40 1.57
CA GLY A 108 -7.50 -11.50 2.72
C GLY A 108 -8.79 -10.67 2.70
N ALA A 109 -9.43 -10.48 1.54
CA ALA A 109 -10.68 -9.74 1.44
C ALA A 109 -11.81 -10.38 2.26
N ALA A 110 -11.81 -11.71 2.40
CA ALA A 110 -12.79 -12.45 3.18
C ALA A 110 -12.74 -12.14 4.69
N SER A 111 -11.63 -11.58 5.17
CA SER A 111 -11.47 -11.20 6.58
C SER A 111 -12.29 -9.97 6.95
N THR A 112 -12.61 -9.10 6.00
CA THR A 112 -13.35 -7.85 6.24
C THR A 112 -14.85 -8.05 6.02
N LYS A 113 -15.68 -7.66 7.00
CA LYS A 113 -17.13 -7.61 6.83
C LYS A 113 -17.54 -6.19 6.41
N SER A 114 -18.01 -6.02 5.17
CA SER A 114 -18.67 -4.77 4.75
C SER A 114 -20.15 -4.83 5.13
N ASN A 115 -20.68 -3.72 5.66
CA ASN A 115 -22.10 -3.59 5.94
C ASN A 115 -22.88 -3.03 4.73
N GLY A 116 -22.20 -2.78 3.60
CA GLY A 116 -22.82 -2.45 2.32
C GLY A 116 -23.42 -1.04 2.25
N SER A 117 -23.10 -0.14 3.17
CA SER A 117 -23.58 1.24 3.12
C SER A 117 -22.44 2.23 3.35
N ALA A 118 -22.12 3.03 2.34
CA ALA A 118 -21.30 4.23 2.48
C ALA A 118 -22.06 5.30 3.30
N GLN A 119 -22.32 5.03 4.58
CA GLN A 119 -23.29 5.78 5.39
C GLN A 119 -22.67 7.03 6.03
N ARG A 120 -21.35 7.25 5.87
CA ARG A 120 -20.65 8.38 6.50
C ARG A 120 -20.54 9.64 5.62
N ALA A 121 -20.84 9.57 4.32
CA ALA A 121 -20.89 10.77 3.47
C ALA A 121 -21.95 11.78 3.96
N ASP A 122 -23.05 11.31 4.53
CA ASP A 122 -24.10 12.18 5.09
C ASP A 122 -23.72 12.77 6.47
N ASN A 123 -22.90 12.07 7.24
CA ASN A 123 -22.68 12.38 8.67
C ASN A 123 -21.52 13.35 8.90
N VAL A 124 -20.53 13.42 8.00
CA VAL A 124 -19.41 14.37 8.14
C VAL A 124 -19.87 15.79 7.83
N ILE A 125 -20.79 15.98 6.88
CA ILE A 125 -21.40 17.29 6.58
C ILE A 125 -22.30 17.78 7.73
N GLY A 126 -22.84 16.87 8.55
CA GLY A 126 -23.71 17.21 9.69
C GLY A 126 -22.98 17.74 10.93
N ILE A 127 -21.66 17.53 11.04
CA ILE A 127 -20.86 18.04 12.18
C ILE A 127 -20.47 19.51 12.00
N PHE A 128 -20.48 20.01 10.76
CA PHE A 128 -20.11 21.38 10.39
C PHE A 128 -21.33 22.26 10.01
N ARG A 129 -22.55 21.87 10.40
CA ARG A 129 -23.77 22.67 10.28
C ARG A 129 -24.34 23.03 11.64
#